data_AF-A0A969PBD7-F1
#
_entry.id   AF-A0A969PBD7-F1
#
_cell.length_a   1.000
_cell.length_b   1.000
_cell.length_c   1.000
_cell.angle_alpha   90.00
_cell.angle_beta   90.00
_cell.angle_gamma   90.00
#
_symmetry.space_group_name_H-M   'P 1'
#
loop_
_entity.id
_entity.type
_entity.pdbx_description
1 polymer ?
#
loop_
_entity_poly.entity_id
_entity_poly.type
_entity_poly.pdbx_seq_one_letter_code
_entity_poly.pdbx_strand_id
1 'polypeptide(L)'
;MNNIQLSNSTVVFASTLALLTAFSSATPARSQSGAIATPPSSVSIRFQPPAALPPPPVVNDPGDGRSQGGAGRRSCLLALVPQVGTKATYWGLTTTARPTFWFHLTEQFDPSIPIKLTLRDRSGQSIYTTTLSAPNTPSIVISAPIPTSAPALQVNTAYSWDVTYRCKSGTRVPKNPDEFVDLDDDRPIAVITGGIQRIAPSSTLQRQIRSAKTPLDRATLYANNGIWYDSLTTLGQQVQGKKPVDSAIVRAWFDLLRQANLQPSASTPVAACCKPTE
;
A
#
# COMPACT_ATOMS: atom_id res chain seq x y z
N MET A 1 82.63 4.70 2.40
CA MET A 1 81.61 4.59 1.34
C MET A 1 80.68 5.79 1.49
N ASN A 2 80.44 6.47 0.37
CA ASN A 2 79.49 7.56 0.10
C ASN A 2 79.82 8.98 0.62
N ASN A 3 80.60 9.69 -0.20
CA ASN A 3 80.50 11.14 -0.43
C ASN A 3 79.32 11.41 -1.37
N ILE A 4 78.47 12.41 -1.08
CA ILE A 4 77.66 13.08 -2.11
C ILE A 4 77.88 14.59 -1.97
N GLN A 5 78.46 15.14 -3.04
CA GLN A 5 78.85 16.52 -3.29
C GLN A 5 77.63 17.38 -3.64
N LEU A 6 77.62 18.61 -3.14
CA LEU A 6 76.77 19.72 -3.60
C LEU A 6 77.43 20.34 -4.83
N SER A 7 76.68 20.52 -5.92
CA SER A 7 77.12 21.31 -7.07
C SER A 7 76.04 22.34 -7.44
N ASN A 8 76.38 23.60 -7.18
CA ASN A 8 75.71 24.77 -7.71
C ASN A 8 76.09 24.92 -9.18
N SER A 9 75.11 25.02 -10.08
CA SER A 9 75.33 25.37 -11.47
C SER A 9 74.67 26.70 -11.81
N THR A 10 75.53 27.59 -12.28
CA THR A 10 75.34 28.98 -12.68
C THR A 10 74.35 29.11 -13.83
N VAL A 11 73.41 30.06 -13.73
CA VAL A 11 72.44 30.39 -14.77
C VAL A 11 73.08 31.37 -15.76
N VAL A 12 73.18 30.98 -17.03
CA VAL A 12 73.56 31.87 -18.15
C VAL A 12 72.29 32.26 -18.91
N PHE A 13 72.02 33.56 -18.96
CA PHE A 13 70.95 34.17 -19.76
C PHE A 13 71.34 34.19 -21.24
N ALA A 14 70.50 33.64 -22.11
CA ALA A 14 70.54 33.86 -23.54
C ALA A 14 69.15 34.28 -24.02
N SER A 15 69.00 35.59 -24.24
CA SER A 15 67.80 36.21 -24.80
C SER A 15 67.67 35.86 -26.28
N THR A 16 66.61 35.13 -26.64
CA THR A 16 66.18 34.98 -28.03
C THR A 16 64.76 35.53 -28.17
N LEU A 17 64.64 36.57 -28.99
CA LEU A 17 63.43 37.29 -29.31
C LEU A 17 62.66 36.49 -30.38
N ALA A 18 61.62 35.77 -29.99
CA ALA A 18 60.75 35.04 -30.92
C ALA A 18 59.44 35.82 -31.12
N LEU A 19 59.22 36.30 -32.36
CA LEU A 19 57.95 36.90 -32.78
C LEU A 19 56.83 35.85 -32.75
N LEU A 20 55.84 36.06 -31.87
CA LEU A 20 54.59 35.29 -31.85
C LEU A 20 53.64 35.83 -32.92
N THR A 21 53.50 35.10 -34.02
CA THR A 21 52.37 35.24 -34.94
C THR A 21 51.14 34.58 -34.32
N ALA A 22 50.12 35.38 -34.01
CA ALA A 22 48.84 34.87 -33.52
C ALA A 22 48.07 34.22 -34.68
N PHE A 23 48.18 32.90 -34.82
CA PHE A 23 47.27 32.12 -35.64
C PHE A 23 45.97 31.86 -34.86
N SER A 24 44.93 32.64 -35.14
CA SER A 24 43.57 32.34 -34.70
C SER A 24 43.07 31.06 -35.38
N SER A 25 43.18 29.93 -34.68
CA SER A 25 42.49 28.70 -35.07
C SER A 25 41.03 28.79 -34.61
N ALA A 26 40.13 29.07 -35.54
CA ALA A 26 38.71 28.96 -35.31
C ALA A 26 38.36 27.48 -35.04
N THR A 27 37.96 27.16 -33.82
CA THR A 27 37.45 25.83 -33.48
C THR A 27 36.02 25.71 -34.03
N PRO A 28 35.71 24.69 -34.85
CA PRO A 28 34.33 24.44 -35.23
C PRO A 28 33.57 23.93 -33.99
N ALA A 29 32.53 24.67 -33.60
CA ALA A 29 31.62 24.27 -32.55
C ALA A 29 30.91 22.96 -32.94
N ARG A 30 31.32 21.85 -32.31
CA ARG A 30 30.68 20.55 -32.46
C ARG A 30 29.31 20.59 -31.78
N SER A 31 28.26 20.80 -32.56
CA SER A 31 26.87 20.59 -32.14
C SER A 31 26.68 19.12 -31.76
N GLN A 32 26.71 18.81 -30.46
CA GLN A 32 26.22 17.54 -29.97
C GLN A 32 24.69 17.62 -29.98
N SER A 33 24.07 16.97 -30.98
CA SER A 33 22.67 16.55 -30.87
C SER A 33 22.58 15.49 -29.77
N GLY A 34 22.47 15.94 -28.53
CA GLY A 34 21.95 15.12 -27.46
C GLY A 34 20.49 14.84 -27.78
N ALA A 35 20.19 13.63 -28.24
CA ALA A 35 18.82 13.14 -28.20
C ALA A 35 18.37 13.25 -26.74
N ILE A 36 17.44 14.17 -26.49
CA ILE A 36 16.76 14.28 -25.19
C ILE A 36 16.04 12.94 -25.03
N ALA A 37 16.62 12.06 -24.22
CA ALA A 37 15.91 10.89 -23.72
C ALA A 37 14.67 11.44 -23.03
N THR A 38 13.51 11.24 -23.65
CA THR A 38 12.24 11.53 -23.03
C THR A 38 12.22 10.76 -21.71
N PRO A 39 11.96 11.42 -20.56
CA PRO A 39 11.81 10.70 -19.30
C PRO A 39 10.73 9.63 -19.52
N PRO A 40 10.94 8.39 -19.05
CA PRO A 40 9.95 7.34 -19.22
C PRO A 40 8.62 7.87 -18.71
N SER A 41 7.60 7.80 -19.57
CA SER A 41 6.24 8.22 -19.25
C SER A 41 5.89 7.74 -17.85
N SER A 42 5.55 8.66 -16.96
CA SER A 42 5.15 8.34 -15.61
C SER A 42 3.96 7.38 -15.68
N VAL A 43 4.22 6.10 -15.42
CA VAL A 43 3.18 5.06 -15.40
C VAL A 43 2.22 5.44 -14.29
N SER A 44 1.09 6.04 -14.68
CA SER A 44 0.01 6.38 -13.75
C SER A 44 -0.85 5.14 -13.57
N ILE A 45 -0.96 4.69 -12.32
CA ILE A 45 -1.81 3.55 -11.99
C ILE A 45 -3.28 3.95 -12.17
N ARG A 46 -4.04 3.16 -12.94
CA ARG A 46 -5.46 3.37 -13.16
C ARG A 46 -6.24 2.11 -12.78
N PHE A 47 -7.06 2.22 -11.75
CA PHE A 47 -7.97 1.14 -11.39
C PHE A 47 -9.16 1.13 -12.35
N GLN A 48 -9.41 -0.03 -12.96
CA GLN A 48 -10.59 -0.26 -13.79
C GLN A 48 -11.50 -1.27 -13.07
N PRO A 49 -12.54 -0.80 -12.35
CA PRO A 49 -13.48 -1.70 -11.70
C PRO A 49 -14.13 -2.62 -12.75
N PRO A 50 -14.29 -3.92 -12.48
CA PRO A 50 -15.01 -4.81 -13.38
C PRO A 50 -16.44 -4.31 -13.60
N ALA A 51 -16.91 -4.38 -14.85
CA ALA A 51 -18.23 -3.86 -15.24
C ALA A 51 -19.40 -4.56 -14.52
N ALA A 52 -19.21 -5.82 -14.15
CA ALA A 52 -20.12 -6.57 -13.31
C ALA A 52 -19.31 -7.35 -12.27
N LEU A 53 -19.68 -7.17 -11.01
CA LEU A 53 -19.18 -7.99 -9.91
C LEU A 53 -20.37 -8.78 -9.37
N PRO A 54 -20.19 -10.07 -9.05
CA PRO A 54 -21.24 -10.79 -8.33
C PRO A 54 -21.52 -10.02 -7.03
N PRO A 55 -22.80 -9.86 -6.65
CA PRO A 55 -23.11 -9.25 -5.37
C PRO A 55 -22.41 -10.06 -4.26
N PRO A 56 -21.94 -9.40 -3.19
CA PRO A 56 -21.43 -10.13 -2.06
C PRO A 56 -22.43 -11.18 -1.59
N PRO A 57 -21.95 -12.37 -1.18
CA PRO A 57 -22.78 -13.28 -0.40
C PRO A 57 -23.42 -12.49 0.74
N VAL A 58 -24.72 -12.67 0.94
CA VAL A 58 -25.45 -12.02 2.02
C VAL A 58 -24.78 -12.44 3.32
N VAL A 59 -24.18 -11.48 4.03
CA VAL A 59 -23.76 -11.70 5.41
C VAL A 59 -25.04 -11.59 6.23
N ASN A 60 -25.52 -12.72 6.76
CA ASN A 60 -26.53 -12.68 7.80
C ASN A 60 -25.93 -11.88 8.96
N ASP A 61 -26.54 -10.74 9.27
CA ASP A 61 -26.08 -9.81 10.30
C ASP A 61 -25.86 -10.61 11.60
N PRO A 62 -24.61 -10.73 12.10
CA PRO A 62 -24.42 -11.28 13.43
C PRO A 62 -25.07 -10.26 14.36
N GLY A 63 -26.14 -10.70 15.03
CA GLY A 63 -27.08 -9.83 15.76
C GLY A 63 -26.42 -8.75 16.62
N ASP A 64 -27.20 -7.71 16.90
CA ASP A 64 -26.91 -6.52 17.73
C ASP A 64 -25.91 -5.46 17.21
N GLY A 65 -25.08 -5.79 16.22
CA GLY A 65 -24.10 -4.85 15.64
C GLY A 65 -24.71 -3.86 14.63
N ARG A 66 -24.32 -2.57 14.70
CA ARG A 66 -24.59 -1.61 13.62
C ARG A 66 -23.66 -1.91 12.45
N SER A 67 -24.16 -2.58 11.41
CA SER A 67 -23.42 -2.75 10.15
C SER A 67 -23.03 -1.39 9.58
N GLN A 68 -21.73 -1.11 9.53
CA GLN A 68 -21.20 0.06 8.84
C GLN A 68 -20.50 -0.43 7.58
N GLY A 69 -20.93 0.09 6.43
CA GLY A 69 -20.10 0.05 5.23
C GLY A 69 -18.70 0.58 5.55
N GLY A 70 -17.68 0.12 4.83
CA GLY A 70 -16.27 0.41 5.08
C GLY A 70 -15.92 1.86 5.42
N ALA A 71 -16.71 2.87 4.99
CA ALA A 71 -16.46 4.30 5.23
C ALA A 71 -17.35 4.97 6.30
N GLY A 72 -17.62 4.31 7.43
CA GLY A 72 -18.38 4.90 8.54
C GLY A 72 -17.65 6.06 9.24
N ARG A 73 -18.24 7.26 9.26
CA ARG A 73 -17.69 8.51 9.87
C ARG A 73 -17.50 8.49 11.41
N ARG A 74 -17.75 7.35 12.06
CA ARG A 74 -17.57 7.12 13.51
C ARG A 74 -16.89 5.78 13.80
N SER A 75 -16.12 5.28 12.83
CA SER A 75 -15.36 4.05 12.97
C SER A 75 -13.89 4.35 13.24
N CYS A 76 -13.29 3.56 14.14
CA CYS A 76 -11.85 3.48 14.40
C CYS A 76 -11.14 2.54 13.43
N LEU A 77 -11.87 1.87 12.53
CA LEU A 77 -11.35 0.90 11.55
C LEU A 77 -12.01 1.09 10.19
N LEU A 78 -11.20 1.26 9.15
CA LEU A 78 -11.61 1.41 7.75
C LEU A 78 -10.96 0.31 6.91
N ALA A 79 -11.76 -0.48 6.19
CA ALA A 79 -11.24 -1.41 5.19
C ALA A 79 -10.78 -0.69 3.92
N LEU A 80 -9.58 -0.99 3.45
CA LEU A 80 -9.04 -0.43 2.20
C LEU A 80 -9.52 -1.23 0.99
N VAL A 81 -10.83 -1.18 0.75
CA VAL A 81 -11.52 -1.89 -0.33
C VAL A 81 -12.41 -0.89 -1.07
N PRO A 82 -12.46 -0.90 -2.43
CA PRO A 82 -13.18 0.10 -3.17
C PRO A 82 -14.68 -0.17 -3.04
N GLN A 83 -15.43 0.92 -3.00
CA GLN A 83 -16.86 0.85 -3.24
C GLN A 83 -17.09 0.62 -4.74
N VAL A 84 -17.91 -0.37 -5.08
CA VAL A 84 -18.26 -0.71 -6.46
C VAL A 84 -19.76 -0.57 -6.69
N GLY A 85 -20.12 -0.10 -7.89
CA GLY A 85 -21.51 0.11 -8.29
C GLY A 85 -22.19 1.28 -7.56
N THR A 86 -23.52 1.31 -7.63
CA THR A 86 -24.36 2.40 -7.10
C THR A 86 -24.83 2.18 -5.67
N LYS A 87 -24.68 0.96 -5.14
CA LYS A 87 -24.95 0.61 -3.73
C LYS A 87 -23.63 0.66 -2.95
N ALA A 88 -23.68 0.89 -1.64
CA ALA A 88 -22.51 0.88 -0.74
C ALA A 88 -21.89 -0.53 -0.59
N THR A 89 -21.40 -1.08 -1.69
CA THR A 89 -20.89 -2.45 -1.81
C THR A 89 -19.37 -2.38 -1.87
N TYR A 90 -18.69 -2.98 -0.89
CA TYR A 90 -17.23 -3.04 -0.84
C TYR A 90 -16.76 -4.38 -1.38
N TRP A 91 -16.04 -4.37 -2.51
CA TRP A 91 -15.71 -5.60 -3.23
C TRP A 91 -14.41 -5.47 -4.02
N GLY A 92 -13.73 -6.59 -4.25
CA GLY A 92 -12.57 -6.63 -5.15
C GLY A 92 -12.23 -8.03 -5.67
N LEU A 93 -11.39 -8.09 -6.70
CA LEU A 93 -10.86 -9.33 -7.23
C LEU A 93 -9.45 -9.60 -6.69
N THR A 94 -9.10 -10.88 -6.56
CA THR A 94 -7.74 -11.34 -6.28
C THR A 94 -7.33 -12.46 -7.24
N THR A 95 -6.03 -12.64 -7.49
CA THR A 95 -5.50 -13.83 -8.16
C THR A 95 -4.92 -14.85 -7.18
N THR A 96 -4.68 -14.42 -5.94
CA THR A 96 -4.03 -15.20 -4.90
C THR A 96 -4.99 -16.19 -4.24
N ALA A 97 -4.46 -17.35 -3.84
CA ALA A 97 -5.20 -18.33 -3.05
C ALA A 97 -5.49 -17.86 -1.61
N ARG A 98 -4.63 -16.97 -1.10
CA ARG A 98 -4.56 -16.50 0.28
C ARG A 98 -4.24 -15.01 0.23
N PRO A 99 -5.27 -14.16 0.09
CA PRO A 99 -5.08 -12.73 -0.12
C PRO A 99 -4.59 -12.04 1.15
N THR A 100 -4.19 -10.79 1.00
CA THR A 100 -3.88 -9.88 2.11
C THR A 100 -4.96 -8.82 2.18
N PHE A 101 -5.58 -8.69 3.36
CA PHE A 101 -6.52 -7.61 3.65
C PHE A 101 -5.77 -6.41 4.22
N TRP A 102 -6.28 -5.21 3.98
CA TRP A 102 -5.65 -3.97 4.42
C TRP A 102 -6.67 -3.10 5.14
N PHE A 103 -6.28 -2.58 6.30
CA PHE A 103 -7.14 -1.76 7.14
C PHE A 103 -6.40 -0.51 7.59
N HIS A 104 -7.14 0.59 7.78
CA HIS A 104 -6.65 1.81 8.42
C HIS A 104 -7.29 1.89 9.80
N LEU A 105 -6.45 1.85 10.84
CA LEU A 105 -6.84 2.18 12.21
C LEU A 105 -6.88 3.70 12.33
N THR A 106 -8.06 4.29 12.32
CA THR A 106 -8.27 5.74 12.35
C THR A 106 -8.27 6.30 13.77
N GLU A 107 -8.66 5.49 14.75
CA GLU A 107 -8.69 5.82 16.19
C GLU A 107 -8.21 4.59 17.00
N GLN A 108 -8.11 4.73 18.32
CA GLN A 108 -7.83 3.61 19.22
C GLN A 108 -9.02 2.65 19.28
N PHE A 109 -8.72 1.36 19.37
CA PHE A 109 -9.71 0.32 19.65
C PHE A 109 -9.69 -0.07 21.13
N ASP A 110 -10.77 -0.69 21.59
CA ASP A 110 -10.86 -1.30 22.91
C ASP A 110 -10.01 -2.57 22.93
N PRO A 111 -8.89 -2.61 23.67
CA PRO A 111 -7.99 -3.76 23.67
C PRO A 111 -8.60 -5.01 24.33
N SER A 112 -9.71 -4.87 25.08
CA SER A 112 -10.43 -6.01 25.67
C SER A 112 -11.23 -6.79 24.62
N ILE A 113 -11.54 -6.18 23.47
CA ILE A 113 -12.24 -6.81 22.36
C ILE A 113 -11.28 -7.04 21.20
N PRO A 114 -10.92 -8.30 20.89
CA PRO A 114 -10.04 -8.58 19.77
C PRO A 114 -10.68 -8.19 18.44
N ILE A 115 -9.88 -7.60 17.55
CA ILE A 115 -10.28 -7.40 16.15
C ILE A 115 -10.29 -8.77 15.47
N LYS A 116 -11.46 -9.28 15.08
CA LYS A 116 -11.58 -10.58 14.41
C LYS A 116 -11.90 -10.41 12.94
N LEU A 117 -11.11 -11.04 12.07
CA LEU A 117 -11.38 -11.16 10.64
C LEU A 117 -11.96 -12.54 10.36
N THR A 118 -13.14 -12.59 9.75
CA THR A 118 -13.82 -13.81 9.34
C THR A 118 -14.01 -13.83 7.83
N LEU A 119 -13.65 -14.95 7.19
CA LEU A 119 -13.98 -15.26 5.79
C LEU A 119 -15.13 -16.27 5.75
N ARG A 120 -16.08 -16.01 4.87
CA ARG A 120 -17.27 -16.84 4.69
C ARG A 120 -17.41 -17.26 3.23
N ASP A 121 -17.88 -18.48 3.04
CA ASP A 121 -18.25 -18.97 1.72
C ASP A 121 -19.60 -18.39 1.25
N ARG A 122 -20.06 -18.85 0.09
CA ARG A 122 -21.32 -18.40 -0.51
C ARG A 122 -22.57 -18.76 0.30
N SER A 123 -22.49 -19.79 1.15
CA SER A 123 -23.57 -20.17 2.06
C SER A 123 -23.62 -19.32 3.34
N GLY A 124 -22.61 -18.46 3.56
CA GLY A 124 -22.44 -17.68 4.78
C GLY A 124 -21.69 -18.42 5.89
N GLN A 125 -21.27 -19.66 5.64
CA GLN A 125 -20.50 -20.46 6.58
C GLN A 125 -19.08 -19.89 6.73
N SER A 126 -18.63 -19.72 7.97
CA SER A 126 -17.24 -19.34 8.24
C SER A 126 -16.30 -20.46 7.81
N ILE A 127 -15.34 -20.13 6.96
CA ILE A 127 -14.27 -21.02 6.49
C ILE A 127 -12.92 -20.68 7.12
N TYR A 128 -12.79 -19.49 7.69
CA TYR A 128 -11.59 -19.03 8.38
C TYR A 128 -11.94 -17.86 9.29
N THR A 129 -11.48 -17.91 10.53
CA THR A 129 -11.58 -16.79 11.48
C THR A 129 -10.23 -16.63 12.18
N THR A 130 -9.78 -15.39 12.35
CA THR A 130 -8.54 -15.08 13.07
C THR A 130 -8.66 -13.78 13.84
N THR A 131 -7.87 -13.66 14.90
CA THR A 131 -7.69 -12.40 15.63
C THR A 131 -6.49 -11.66 15.06
N LEU A 132 -6.68 -10.38 14.72
CA LEU A 132 -5.62 -9.51 14.24
C LEU A 132 -4.85 -8.92 15.42
N SER A 133 -3.58 -9.28 15.56
CA SER A 133 -2.65 -8.64 16.50
C SER A 133 -2.25 -7.24 15.97
N ALA A 134 -3.15 -6.28 16.15
CA ALA A 134 -2.99 -4.89 15.70
C ALA A 134 -2.36 -3.99 16.78
N PRO A 135 -1.49 -3.03 16.41
CA PRO A 135 -1.05 -2.00 17.34
C PRO A 135 -2.23 -1.10 17.71
N ASN A 136 -2.43 -0.80 19.00
CA ASN A 136 -3.45 0.15 19.43
C ASN A 136 -2.99 1.61 19.26
N THR A 137 -2.36 1.90 18.12
CA THR A 137 -1.88 3.22 17.74
C THR A 137 -2.82 3.78 16.67
N PRO A 138 -3.40 4.97 16.87
CA PRO A 138 -4.27 5.57 15.86
C PRO A 138 -3.46 6.01 14.63
N SER A 139 -4.18 6.24 13.53
CA SER A 139 -3.62 6.71 12.25
C SER A 139 -2.49 5.82 11.74
N ILE A 140 -2.78 4.52 11.59
CA ILE A 140 -1.85 3.55 11.01
C ILE A 140 -2.57 2.59 10.06
N VAL A 141 -1.94 2.29 8.93
CA VAL A 141 -2.40 1.26 8.00
C VAL A 141 -1.73 -0.06 8.34
N ILE A 142 -2.54 -1.11 8.43
CA ILE A 142 -2.13 -2.47 8.75
C ILE A 142 -2.47 -3.43 7.61
N SER A 143 -1.57 -4.38 7.37
CA SER A 143 -1.79 -5.52 6.50
C SER A 143 -2.22 -6.74 7.32
N ALA A 144 -3.12 -7.57 6.82
CA ALA A 144 -3.57 -8.82 7.42
C ALA A 144 -3.51 -9.95 6.36
N PRO A 145 -2.36 -10.61 6.19
CA PRO A 145 -2.22 -11.72 5.24
C PRO A 145 -2.94 -12.98 5.76
N ILE A 146 -3.63 -13.70 4.87
CA ILE A 146 -4.17 -15.02 5.20
C ILE A 146 -3.02 -16.04 5.23
N PRO A 147 -2.79 -16.76 6.35
CA PRO A 147 -1.66 -17.67 6.51
C PRO A 147 -1.80 -18.89 5.60
N THR A 148 -0.70 -19.62 5.40
CA THR A 148 -0.68 -20.87 4.62
C THR A 148 -1.44 -22.02 5.27
N SER A 149 -1.73 -21.94 6.57
CA SER A 149 -2.53 -22.92 7.32
C SER A 149 -4.04 -22.82 7.08
N ALA A 150 -4.55 -21.68 6.62
CA ALA A 150 -5.98 -21.50 6.33
C ALA A 150 -6.44 -22.34 5.12
N PRO A 151 -7.74 -22.40 4.78
CA PRO A 151 -8.16 -22.90 3.46
C PRO A 151 -7.76 -21.95 2.32
N ALA A 152 -7.43 -22.51 1.15
CA ALA A 152 -7.19 -21.73 -0.06
C ALA A 152 -8.52 -21.32 -0.71
N LEU A 153 -8.67 -20.05 -1.09
CA LEU A 153 -9.83 -19.58 -1.85
C LEU A 153 -9.85 -20.28 -3.21
N GLN A 154 -11.00 -20.85 -3.57
CA GLN A 154 -11.20 -21.49 -4.87
C GLN A 154 -11.27 -20.46 -6.00
N VAL A 155 -10.71 -20.82 -7.15
CA VAL A 155 -10.77 -20.00 -8.36
C VAL A 155 -12.22 -19.84 -8.82
N ASN A 156 -12.55 -18.67 -9.33
CA ASN A 156 -13.88 -18.24 -9.79
C ASN A 156 -14.97 -18.31 -8.70
N THR A 157 -14.58 -18.34 -7.42
CA THR A 157 -15.51 -18.41 -6.30
C THR A 157 -15.50 -17.12 -5.51
N ALA A 158 -16.70 -16.62 -5.20
CA ALA A 158 -16.95 -15.42 -4.43
C ALA A 158 -17.11 -15.77 -2.94
N TYR A 159 -16.48 -14.96 -2.10
CA TYR A 159 -16.49 -15.06 -0.63
C TYR A 159 -16.88 -13.71 -0.05
N SER A 160 -17.45 -13.71 1.14
CA SER A 160 -17.60 -12.50 1.95
C SER A 160 -16.59 -12.51 3.09
N TRP A 161 -16.30 -11.33 3.62
CA TRP A 161 -15.55 -11.18 4.85
C TRP A 161 -16.22 -10.15 5.75
N ASP A 162 -16.07 -10.35 7.04
CA ASP A 162 -16.46 -9.41 8.07
C ASP A 162 -15.31 -9.19 9.04
N VAL A 163 -15.23 -7.98 9.58
CA VAL A 163 -14.32 -7.65 10.68
C VAL A 163 -15.13 -7.09 11.83
N THR A 164 -15.06 -7.77 12.97
CA THR A 164 -15.67 -7.32 14.22
C THR A 164 -14.62 -6.61 15.07
N TYR A 165 -14.96 -5.44 15.60
CA TYR A 165 -14.08 -4.63 16.43
C TYR A 165 -14.90 -3.73 17.34
N ARG A 166 -14.25 -3.14 18.35
CA ARG A 166 -14.84 -2.10 19.18
C ARG A 166 -13.88 -0.92 19.29
N CYS A 167 -14.39 0.28 19.10
CA CYS A 167 -13.59 1.49 19.28
C CYS A 167 -13.51 1.88 20.74
N LYS A 168 -12.37 2.41 21.17
CA LYS A 168 -12.26 2.99 22.51
C LYS A 168 -13.15 4.22 22.62
N SER A 169 -13.84 4.40 23.74
CA SER A 169 -14.60 5.63 24.01
C SER A 169 -13.64 6.81 24.11
N GLY A 170 -14.00 7.93 23.47
CA GLY A 170 -13.27 9.20 23.60
C GLY A 170 -13.86 10.13 24.66
N THR A 171 -14.95 9.73 25.32
CA THR A 171 -15.64 10.57 26.31
C THR A 171 -14.89 10.50 27.62
N ARG A 172 -14.31 11.64 28.02
CA ARG A 172 -13.70 11.82 29.32
C ARG A 172 -14.67 12.48 30.27
N VAL A 173 -14.91 11.88 31.43
CA VAL A 173 -15.67 12.47 32.53
C VAL A 173 -14.73 12.85 33.67
N PRO A 174 -15.00 13.95 34.39
CA PRO A 174 -14.30 14.24 35.62
C PRO A 174 -14.59 13.12 36.62
N LYS A 175 -13.56 12.40 37.07
CA LYS A 175 -13.62 11.51 38.24
C LYS A 175 -13.51 12.32 39.52
N ASN A 176 -12.76 13.42 39.47
CA ASN A 176 -12.64 14.44 40.50
C ASN A 176 -12.17 15.77 39.84
N PRO A 177 -12.03 16.90 40.57
CA PRO A 177 -11.73 18.21 39.98
C PRO A 177 -10.46 18.28 39.12
N ASP A 178 -9.49 17.39 39.38
CA ASP A 178 -8.18 17.39 38.72
C ASP A 178 -7.90 16.12 37.87
N GLU A 179 -8.80 15.12 37.90
CA GLU A 179 -8.66 13.84 37.20
C GLU A 179 -9.88 13.60 36.31
N PHE A 180 -9.62 13.43 35.01
CA PHE A 180 -10.61 12.95 34.06
C PHE A 180 -10.32 11.50 33.72
N VAL A 181 -11.35 10.65 33.78
CA VAL A 181 -11.28 9.26 33.32
C VAL A 181 -12.09 9.10 32.06
N ASP A 182 -11.66 8.20 31.18
CA ASP A 182 -12.51 7.75 30.09
C ASP A 182 -13.74 7.08 30.74
N LEU A 183 -14.96 7.46 30.34
CA LEU A 183 -16.15 6.67 30.70
C LEU A 183 -15.95 5.28 30.09
N ASP A 184 -15.81 4.27 30.93
CA ASP A 184 -15.98 2.88 30.51
C ASP A 184 -17.46 2.68 30.12
N ASP A 185 -17.65 1.99 28.97
CA ASP A 185 -18.87 1.70 28.21
C ASP A 185 -19.46 2.85 27.34
N ASP A 186 -19.90 2.68 26.09
CA ASP A 186 -20.26 1.47 25.33
C ASP A 186 -20.29 1.83 23.82
N ARG A 187 -19.12 1.93 23.15
CA ARG A 187 -19.16 1.94 21.66
C ARG A 187 -19.61 0.52 21.28
N PRO A 188 -20.72 0.37 20.54
CA PRO A 188 -21.21 -0.97 20.19
C PRO A 188 -20.13 -1.70 19.39
N ILE A 189 -20.14 -3.03 19.45
CA ILE A 189 -19.35 -3.84 18.53
C ILE A 189 -19.78 -3.45 17.12
N ALA A 190 -18.81 -3.02 16.33
CA ALA A 190 -19.01 -2.62 14.97
C ALA A 190 -18.54 -3.75 14.05
N VAL A 191 -19.24 -3.88 12.93
CA VAL A 191 -18.92 -4.85 11.89
C VAL A 191 -18.72 -4.09 10.59
N ILE A 192 -17.56 -4.25 9.97
CA ILE A 192 -17.34 -3.87 8.57
C ILE A 192 -17.38 -5.13 7.72
N THR A 193 -18.08 -5.05 6.59
CA THR A 193 -18.23 -6.18 5.67
C THR A 193 -17.75 -5.80 4.27
N GLY A 194 -17.27 -6.80 3.54
CA GLY A 194 -17.09 -6.68 2.11
C GLY A 194 -16.97 -8.05 1.49
N GLY A 195 -16.47 -8.10 0.26
CA GLY A 195 -16.12 -9.38 -0.29
C GLY A 195 -15.06 -9.39 -1.36
N ILE A 196 -14.81 -10.60 -1.80
CA ILE A 196 -13.62 -10.97 -2.54
C ILE A 196 -13.93 -12.15 -3.43
N GLN A 197 -13.43 -12.10 -4.66
CA GLN A 197 -13.48 -13.23 -5.56
C GLN A 197 -12.07 -13.54 -6.07
N ARG A 198 -11.66 -14.79 -5.93
CA ARG A 198 -10.45 -15.25 -6.59
C ARG A 198 -10.77 -15.56 -8.04
N ILE A 199 -10.01 -15.00 -8.97
CA ILE A 199 -10.16 -15.25 -10.41
C ILE A 199 -8.92 -15.96 -10.97
N ALA A 200 -9.09 -16.65 -12.09
CA ALA A 200 -7.98 -17.04 -12.95
C ALA A 200 -7.72 -15.94 -13.99
N PRO A 201 -6.56 -15.28 -13.97
CA PRO A 201 -6.18 -14.35 -15.05
C PRO A 201 -6.14 -15.05 -16.41
N SER A 202 -6.38 -14.29 -17.48
CA SER A 202 -6.12 -14.79 -18.83
C SER A 202 -4.66 -15.19 -19.00
N SER A 203 -4.37 -16.14 -19.91
CA SER A 203 -2.99 -16.59 -20.14
C SER A 203 -2.05 -15.43 -20.52
N THR A 204 -2.57 -14.45 -21.27
CA THR A 204 -1.87 -13.20 -21.61
C THR A 204 -1.56 -12.36 -20.37
N LEU A 205 -2.56 -12.06 -19.54
CA LEU A 205 -2.36 -11.27 -18.34
C LEU A 205 -1.40 -11.97 -17.36
N GLN A 206 -1.51 -13.29 -17.22
CA GLN A 206 -0.62 -14.07 -16.39
C GLN A 206 0.84 -14.01 -16.87
N ARG A 207 1.08 -14.05 -18.20
CA ARG A 207 2.42 -13.82 -18.77
C ARG A 207 2.91 -12.41 -18.48
N GLN A 208 2.09 -11.39 -18.69
CA GLN A 208 2.45 -10.00 -18.41
C GLN A 208 2.83 -9.77 -16.94
N ILE A 209 2.03 -10.30 -16.01
CA ILE A 209 2.30 -10.21 -14.56
C ILE A 209 3.63 -10.88 -14.21
N ARG A 210 3.91 -12.07 -14.75
CA ARG A 210 5.18 -12.79 -14.52
C ARG A 210 6.39 -12.06 -15.12
N SER A 211 6.21 -11.42 -16.27
CA SER A 211 7.28 -10.67 -16.96
C SER A 211 7.48 -9.25 -16.44
N ALA A 212 6.61 -8.77 -15.53
CA ALA A 212 6.71 -7.43 -14.96
C ALA A 212 8.01 -7.29 -14.14
N LYS A 213 8.84 -6.32 -14.51
CA LYS A 213 10.18 -6.13 -13.92
C LYS A 213 10.15 -5.42 -12.58
N THR A 214 9.15 -4.56 -12.35
CA THR A 214 9.03 -3.77 -11.13
C THR A 214 7.72 -4.06 -10.39
N PRO A 215 7.66 -3.83 -9.06
CA PRO A 215 6.41 -3.88 -8.30
C PRO A 215 5.36 -2.91 -8.84
N LEU A 216 5.76 -1.73 -9.33
CA LEU A 216 4.86 -0.75 -9.91
C LEU A 216 4.20 -1.25 -11.20
N ASP A 217 4.96 -1.85 -12.10
CA ASP A 217 4.42 -2.45 -13.33
C ASP A 217 3.40 -3.54 -13.00
N ARG A 218 3.74 -4.39 -12.03
CA ARG A 218 2.87 -5.47 -11.58
C ARG A 218 1.57 -4.95 -10.96
N ALA A 219 1.67 -3.97 -10.05
CA ALA A 219 0.51 -3.32 -9.46
C ALA A 219 -0.38 -2.65 -10.51
N THR A 220 0.24 -2.03 -11.53
CA THR A 220 -0.47 -1.40 -12.65
C THR A 220 -1.21 -2.43 -13.51
N LEU A 221 -0.60 -3.57 -13.81
CA LEU A 221 -1.26 -4.67 -14.51
C LEU A 221 -2.48 -5.19 -13.74
N TYR A 222 -2.35 -5.37 -12.42
CA TYR A 222 -3.48 -5.75 -11.58
C TYR A 222 -4.60 -4.70 -11.59
N ALA A 223 -4.26 -3.42 -11.37
CA ALA A 223 -5.24 -2.33 -11.33
C ALA A 223 -6.00 -2.15 -12.64
N ASN A 224 -5.28 -2.18 -13.77
CA ASN A 224 -5.85 -2.06 -15.11
C ASN A 224 -6.82 -3.20 -15.46
N ASN A 225 -6.73 -4.33 -14.75
CA ASN A 225 -7.59 -5.49 -14.94
C ASN A 225 -8.58 -5.69 -13.77
N GLY A 226 -8.80 -4.67 -12.93
CA GLY A 226 -9.77 -4.71 -11.84
C GLY A 226 -9.39 -5.59 -10.65
N ILE A 227 -8.13 -6.02 -10.56
CA ILE A 227 -7.62 -6.89 -9.49
C ILE A 227 -7.14 -6.02 -8.32
N TRP A 228 -8.08 -5.59 -7.49
CA TRP A 228 -7.83 -4.65 -6.39
C TRP A 228 -6.86 -5.19 -5.34
N TYR A 229 -7.15 -6.36 -4.76
CA TYR A 229 -6.42 -6.85 -3.58
C TYR A 229 -4.93 -7.06 -3.88
N ASP A 230 -4.61 -7.60 -5.05
CA ASP A 230 -3.23 -7.86 -5.48
C ASP A 230 -2.49 -6.56 -5.81
N SER A 231 -3.17 -5.60 -6.46
CA SER A 231 -2.60 -4.28 -6.75
C SER A 231 -2.24 -3.52 -5.48
N LEU A 232 -3.21 -3.41 -4.55
CA LEU A 232 -3.03 -2.73 -3.27
C LEU A 232 -1.93 -3.42 -2.45
N THR A 233 -1.93 -4.75 -2.39
CA THR A 233 -0.91 -5.51 -1.64
C THR A 233 0.48 -5.31 -2.22
N THR A 234 0.61 -5.33 -3.56
CA THR A 234 1.90 -5.12 -4.23
C THR A 234 2.49 -3.76 -3.87
N LEU A 235 1.69 -2.69 -3.89
CA LEU A 235 2.16 -1.36 -3.50
C LEU A 235 2.37 -1.23 -1.99
N GLY A 236 1.43 -1.69 -1.18
CA GLY A 236 1.47 -1.57 0.28
C GLY A 236 2.69 -2.25 0.89
N GLN A 237 3.10 -3.41 0.36
CA GLN A 237 4.33 -4.10 0.78
C GLN A 237 5.59 -3.27 0.52
N GLN A 238 5.63 -2.49 -0.57
CA GLN A 238 6.74 -1.59 -0.85
C GLN A 238 6.72 -0.37 0.09
N VAL A 239 5.53 0.19 0.37
CA VAL A 239 5.37 1.33 1.29
C VAL A 239 5.70 0.95 2.74
N GLN A 240 5.43 -0.30 3.13
CA GLN A 240 5.74 -0.85 4.45
C GLN A 240 7.24 -1.12 4.67
N GLY A 241 8.03 -1.22 3.59
CA GLY A 241 9.44 -1.60 3.61
C GLY A 241 10.38 -0.57 4.26
N LYS A 242 11.69 -0.88 4.28
CA LYS A 242 12.71 0.04 4.79
C LYS A 242 12.79 1.30 3.92
N LYS A 243 12.87 2.47 4.55
CA LYS A 243 13.03 3.76 3.88
C LYS A 243 14.43 3.90 3.25
N PRO A 244 14.60 4.69 2.18
CA PRO A 244 13.58 5.47 1.48
C PRO A 244 12.73 4.60 0.54
N VAL A 245 11.42 4.88 0.48
CA VAL A 245 10.49 4.26 -0.48
C VAL A 245 10.57 5.05 -1.79
N ASP A 246 10.53 4.35 -2.93
CA ASP A 246 10.46 4.96 -4.26
C ASP A 246 9.27 5.93 -4.36
N SER A 247 9.51 7.17 -4.80
CA SER A 247 8.48 8.20 -4.92
C SER A 247 7.38 7.84 -5.92
N ALA A 248 7.70 7.04 -6.95
CA ALA A 248 6.72 6.54 -7.90
C ALA A 248 5.78 5.52 -7.24
N ILE A 249 6.28 4.69 -6.32
CA ILE A 249 5.46 3.77 -5.51
C ILE A 249 4.55 4.55 -4.57
N VAL A 250 5.08 5.55 -3.85
CA VAL A 250 4.28 6.40 -2.95
C VAL A 250 3.17 7.11 -3.71
N ARG A 251 3.48 7.65 -4.88
CA ARG A 251 2.49 8.30 -5.75
C ARG A 251 1.43 7.31 -6.24
N ALA A 252 1.83 6.12 -6.69
CA ALA A 252 0.90 5.09 -7.13
C ALA A 252 -0.01 4.59 -6.00
N TRP A 253 0.53 4.41 -4.79
CA TRP A 253 -0.26 4.07 -3.59
C TRP A 253 -1.34 5.13 -3.33
N PHE A 254 -0.95 6.40 -3.35
CA PHE A 254 -1.88 7.52 -3.18
C PHE A 254 -2.93 7.58 -4.28
N ASP A 255 -2.52 7.49 -5.55
CA ASP A 255 -3.41 7.56 -6.70
C ASP A 255 -4.40 6.40 -6.72
N LEU A 256 -3.99 5.19 -6.32
CA LEU A 256 -4.85 4.01 -6.24
C LEU A 256 -5.92 4.18 -5.15
N LEU A 257 -5.52 4.56 -3.93
CA LEU A 257 -6.46 4.79 -2.82
C LEU A 257 -7.41 5.96 -3.11
N ARG A 258 -6.94 7.02 -3.77
CA ARG A 258 -7.78 8.14 -4.18
C ARG A 258 -8.88 7.70 -5.14
N GLN A 259 -8.58 6.83 -6.10
CA GLN A 259 -9.58 6.31 -7.04
C GLN A 259 -10.70 5.52 -6.35
N ALA A 260 -10.43 5.00 -5.15
CA ALA A 260 -11.38 4.27 -4.32
C ALA A 260 -12.05 5.12 -3.22
N ASN A 261 -11.84 6.45 -3.21
CA ASN A 261 -12.27 7.35 -2.13
C ASN A 261 -11.69 7.00 -0.74
N LEU A 262 -10.44 6.51 -0.72
CA LEU A 262 -9.69 6.13 0.48
C LEU A 262 -8.49 7.07 0.72
N GLN A 263 -8.58 8.32 0.26
CA GLN A 263 -7.52 9.33 0.35
C GLN A 263 -6.97 9.53 1.77
N PRO A 264 -7.79 9.54 2.85
CA PRO A 264 -7.27 9.73 4.19
C PRO A 264 -6.25 8.66 4.62
N SER A 265 -6.34 7.45 4.05
CA SER A 265 -5.43 6.35 4.34
C SER A 265 -4.12 6.40 3.54
N ALA A 266 -4.06 7.23 2.50
CA ALA A 266 -2.94 7.25 1.57
C ALA A 266 -1.67 7.91 2.14
N SER A 267 -1.85 8.88 3.03
CA SER A 267 -0.75 9.61 3.69
C SER A 267 -0.41 9.03 5.06
N THR A 268 -1.10 7.97 5.47
CA THR A 268 -0.95 7.33 6.77
C THR A 268 0.27 6.40 6.79
N PRO A 269 1.07 6.36 7.88
CA PRO A 269 2.12 5.36 8.04
C PRO A 269 1.60 3.93 7.87
N VAL A 270 2.36 3.10 7.16
CA VAL A 270 2.03 1.69 6.93
C VAL A 270 2.93 0.83 7.80
N ALA A 271 2.34 -0.03 8.63
CA ALA A 271 3.06 -0.99 9.46
C ALA A 271 2.84 -2.43 9.01
N ALA A 272 3.89 -3.24 9.15
CA ALA A 272 3.75 -4.69 9.14
C ALA A 272 2.99 -5.08 10.41
N CYS A 273 1.82 -5.66 10.21
CA CYS A 273 0.95 -6.04 11.29
C CYS A 273 0.46 -7.47 11.10
N CYS A 274 0.01 -8.03 12.22
CA CYS A 274 -1.02 -9.03 12.24
C CYS A 274 -0.54 -10.37 11.68
N LYS A 275 0.59 -10.86 12.20
CA LYS A 275 0.81 -12.31 12.20
C LYS A 275 -0.36 -12.92 12.98
N PRO A 276 -1.09 -13.89 12.40
CA PRO A 276 -2.10 -14.63 13.16
C PRO A 276 -1.46 -15.18 14.43
N THR A 277 -2.06 -14.89 15.58
CA THR A 277 -1.71 -15.59 16.81
C THR A 277 -2.35 -16.98 16.72
N GLU A 278 -1.53 -18.03 16.77
CA GLU A 278 -2.00 -19.43 16.88
C GLU A 278 -2.75 -19.66 18.18
#